data_AF-A0ABD2F261-F1
#
_entry.id   AF-A0ABD2F261-F1
#
_cell.length_a   1.000
_cell.length_b   1.000
_cell.length_c   1.000
_cell.angle_alpha   90.00
_cell.angle_beta   90.00
_cell.angle_gamma   90.00
#
_symmetry.space_group_name_H-M   'P 1'
#
loop_
_entity.id
_entity.type
_entity.pdbx_description
1 polymer ?
#
loop_
_entity_poly.entity_id
_entity_poly.type
_entity_poly.pdbx_seq_one_letter_code
_entity_poly.pdbx_strand_id
1 'polypeptide(L)'
;IGANILNEEEQFREAVLKERIAKAEAEVWAQANEHQKQAVEKALEEANDRHKIEIQILKEEHQRELQEMADKTKREIYQNMDDEMKREHLAAEQRMVHRIQRIMMECHREKVEAVKNARAEERKVAQEALQAQKSKAMEVLVTTGMTITKDQKTNADQLLKAKEHEMNVYYGIAQRQRQEEVQEVLQEAEKTHQATLGNVMDKLVNTQGELLSIAKQLGIMTNWKDFLEEELQETRAAFQKYINYTFPKLSPGHADFILPERKKTPSNLVIKENEITLE
;
A
#
# COMPACT_ATOMS: atom_id res chain seq x y z
N ILE A 1 -128.74 45.26 -147.36
CA ILE A 1 -127.83 46.42 -147.17
C ILE A 1 -127.67 46.76 -145.68
N GLY A 2 -128.72 46.70 -144.83
CA GLY A 2 -128.59 46.95 -143.38
C GLY A 2 -127.90 45.87 -142.53
N ALA A 3 -127.90 44.58 -142.93
CA ALA A 3 -127.33 43.48 -142.12
C ALA A 3 -125.79 43.32 -142.21
N ASN A 4 -125.14 43.78 -143.28
CA ASN A 4 -123.68 43.68 -143.43
C ASN A 4 -122.93 44.77 -142.65
N ILE A 5 -123.52 45.96 -142.52
CA ILE A 5 -122.89 47.09 -141.79
C ILE A 5 -122.93 46.81 -140.28
N LEU A 6 -124.00 46.17 -139.78
CA LEU A 6 -124.09 45.73 -138.37
C LEU A 6 -123.04 44.67 -138.03
N ASN A 7 -122.76 43.72 -138.93
CA ASN A 7 -121.78 42.63 -138.70
C ASN A 7 -120.32 43.11 -138.74
N GLU A 8 -119.98 44.07 -139.62
CA GLU A 8 -118.63 44.67 -139.64
C GLU A 8 -118.38 45.57 -138.41
N GLU A 9 -119.39 46.31 -137.94
CA GLU A 9 -119.29 47.04 -136.66
C GLU A 9 -119.21 46.11 -135.44
N GLU A 10 -119.90 44.97 -135.45
CA GLU A 10 -119.81 43.95 -134.40
C GLU A 10 -118.42 43.31 -134.35
N GLN A 11 -117.86 42.92 -135.49
CA GLN A 11 -116.51 42.36 -135.59
C GLN A 11 -115.42 43.37 -135.19
N PHE A 12 -115.57 44.65 -135.56
CA PHE A 12 -114.66 45.69 -135.11
C PHE A 12 -114.75 45.92 -133.59
N ARG A 13 -115.97 45.96 -133.03
CA ARG A 13 -116.18 46.04 -131.58
C ARG A 13 -115.62 44.82 -130.84
N GLU A 14 -115.76 43.62 -131.42
CA GLU A 14 -115.25 42.38 -130.85
C GLU A 14 -113.72 42.29 -130.92
N ALA A 15 -113.11 42.76 -132.01
CA ALA A 15 -111.65 42.86 -132.14
C ALA A 15 -111.06 43.88 -131.15
N VAL A 16 -111.69 45.05 -131.00
CA VAL A 16 -111.31 46.05 -129.98
C VAL A 16 -111.51 45.51 -128.57
N LEU A 17 -112.58 44.72 -128.33
CA LEU A 17 -112.81 44.06 -127.05
C LEU A 17 -111.73 43.01 -126.77
N LYS A 18 -111.38 42.15 -127.73
CA LYS A 18 -110.31 41.14 -127.63
C LYS A 18 -108.94 41.78 -127.40
N GLU A 19 -108.63 42.89 -128.08
CA GLU A 19 -107.39 43.62 -127.85
C GLU A 19 -107.33 44.24 -126.45
N ARG A 20 -108.46 44.79 -125.95
CA ARG A 20 -108.56 45.30 -124.58
C ARG A 20 -108.46 44.19 -123.54
N ILE A 21 -109.04 43.01 -123.80
CA ILE A 21 -108.91 41.83 -122.95
C ILE A 21 -107.46 41.36 -122.93
N ALA A 22 -106.80 41.21 -124.08
CA ALA A 22 -105.40 40.80 -124.16
C ALA A 22 -104.45 41.78 -123.46
N LYS A 23 -104.71 43.11 -123.58
CA LYS A 23 -103.97 44.14 -122.84
C LYS A 23 -104.20 44.02 -121.33
N ALA A 24 -105.45 43.86 -120.89
CA ALA A 24 -105.77 43.67 -119.48
C ALA A 24 -105.18 42.36 -118.93
N GLU A 25 -105.20 41.26 -119.69
CA GLU A 25 -104.59 39.98 -119.33
C GLU A 25 -103.07 40.13 -119.21
N ALA A 26 -102.40 40.80 -120.16
CA ALA A 26 -100.96 41.05 -120.09
C ALA A 26 -100.58 41.94 -118.89
N GLU A 27 -101.38 42.96 -118.58
CA GLU A 27 -101.19 43.80 -117.39
C GLU A 27 -101.39 42.99 -116.10
N VAL A 28 -102.40 42.13 -116.02
CA VAL A 28 -102.64 41.23 -114.88
C VAL A 28 -101.49 40.22 -114.74
N TRP A 29 -100.98 39.65 -115.83
CA TRP A 29 -99.82 38.74 -115.81
C TRP A 29 -98.54 39.46 -115.38
N ALA A 30 -98.31 40.68 -115.84
CA ALA A 30 -97.17 41.49 -115.41
C ALA A 30 -97.24 41.82 -113.91
N GLN A 31 -98.42 42.21 -113.41
CA GLN A 31 -98.66 42.43 -111.98
C GLN A 31 -98.47 41.14 -111.16
N ALA A 32 -98.99 40.01 -111.64
CA ALA A 32 -98.83 38.72 -110.96
C ALA A 32 -97.35 38.29 -110.89
N ASN A 33 -96.59 38.47 -111.96
CA ASN A 33 -95.17 38.14 -112.00
C ASN A 33 -94.34 39.07 -111.09
N GLU A 34 -94.68 40.36 -111.04
CA GLU A 34 -94.05 41.31 -110.12
C GLU A 34 -94.38 40.98 -108.66
N HIS A 35 -95.63 40.68 -108.33
CA HIS A 35 -96.02 40.22 -106.99
C HIS A 35 -95.35 38.90 -106.60
N GLN A 36 -95.21 37.96 -107.54
CA GLN A 36 -94.49 36.70 -107.31
C GLN A 36 -93.01 36.96 -107.01
N LYS A 37 -92.36 37.83 -107.80
CA LYS A 37 -90.95 38.19 -107.59
C LYS A 37 -90.76 38.85 -106.23
N GLN A 38 -91.60 39.82 -105.86
CA GLN A 38 -91.58 40.47 -104.54
C GLN A 38 -91.83 39.49 -103.40
N ALA A 39 -92.74 38.53 -103.56
CA ALA A 39 -93.00 37.49 -102.56
C ALA A 39 -91.80 36.55 -102.38
N VAL A 40 -91.13 36.16 -103.47
CA VAL A 40 -89.91 35.33 -103.42
C VAL A 40 -88.75 36.09 -102.79
N GLU A 41 -88.53 37.35 -103.18
CA GLU A 41 -87.48 38.20 -102.62
C GLU A 41 -87.69 38.40 -101.12
N LYS A 42 -88.92 38.69 -100.69
CA LYS A 42 -89.29 38.78 -99.28
C LYS A 42 -89.09 37.46 -98.53
N ALA A 43 -89.48 36.32 -99.12
CA ALA A 43 -89.26 35.02 -98.49
C ALA A 43 -87.78 34.66 -98.34
N LEU A 44 -86.94 35.05 -99.32
CA LEU A 44 -85.49 34.88 -99.26
C LEU A 44 -84.86 35.79 -98.20
N GLU A 45 -85.31 37.04 -98.10
CA GLU A 45 -84.86 37.98 -97.07
C GLU A 45 -85.21 37.46 -95.66
N GLU A 46 -86.46 37.06 -95.44
CA GLU A 46 -86.92 36.47 -94.17
C GLU A 46 -86.19 35.16 -93.84
N ALA A 47 -85.90 34.31 -94.82
CA ALA A 47 -85.11 33.10 -94.62
C ALA A 47 -83.65 33.42 -94.26
N ASN A 48 -83.05 34.40 -94.94
CA ASN A 48 -81.68 34.84 -94.66
C ASN A 48 -81.57 35.46 -93.26
N ASP A 49 -82.55 36.27 -92.85
CA ASP A 49 -82.56 36.88 -91.52
C ASP A 49 -82.78 35.85 -90.41
N ARG A 50 -83.65 34.85 -90.63
CA ARG A 50 -83.77 33.70 -89.72
C ARG A 50 -82.44 32.96 -89.58
N HIS A 51 -81.78 32.62 -90.69
CA HIS A 51 -80.48 31.94 -90.63
C HIS A 51 -79.41 32.79 -89.93
N LYS A 52 -79.36 34.11 -90.16
CA LYS A 52 -78.42 34.99 -89.44
C LYS A 52 -78.65 34.94 -87.94
N ILE A 53 -79.90 34.99 -87.50
CA ILE A 53 -80.27 34.89 -86.07
C ILE A 53 -79.84 33.53 -85.51
N GLU A 54 -80.15 32.43 -86.20
CA GLU A 54 -79.75 31.08 -85.78
C GLU A 54 -78.22 30.93 -85.70
N ILE A 55 -77.49 31.44 -86.68
CA ILE A 55 -76.01 31.44 -86.66
C ILE A 55 -75.48 32.24 -85.47
N GLN A 56 -76.10 33.38 -85.15
CA GLN A 56 -75.68 34.20 -84.03
C GLN A 56 -75.93 33.48 -82.69
N ILE A 57 -77.11 32.89 -82.49
CA ILE A 57 -77.44 32.11 -81.30
C ILE A 57 -76.43 30.96 -81.14
N LEU A 58 -76.18 30.20 -82.21
CA LEU A 58 -75.25 29.08 -82.18
C LEU A 58 -73.81 29.52 -81.83
N LYS A 59 -73.37 30.67 -82.34
CA LYS A 59 -72.06 31.25 -81.98
C LYS A 59 -71.99 31.62 -80.50
N GLU A 60 -73.04 32.23 -79.96
CA GLU A 60 -73.11 32.61 -78.55
C GLU A 60 -73.14 31.38 -77.63
N GLU A 61 -73.87 30.32 -78.02
CA GLU A 61 -73.90 29.04 -77.31
C GLU A 61 -72.52 28.38 -77.30
N HIS A 62 -71.88 28.22 -78.46
CA HIS A 62 -70.53 27.64 -78.53
C HIS A 62 -69.50 28.48 -77.76
N GLN A 63 -69.60 29.80 -77.80
CA GLN A 63 -68.70 30.65 -77.02
C GLN A 63 -68.91 30.46 -75.51
N ARG A 64 -70.15 30.27 -75.06
CA ARG A 64 -70.47 29.95 -73.66
C ARG A 64 -69.93 28.59 -73.25
N GLU A 65 -70.12 27.56 -74.07
CA GLU A 65 -69.61 26.21 -73.83
C GLU A 65 -68.07 26.20 -73.74
N LEU A 66 -67.39 26.92 -74.64
CA LEU A 66 -65.94 27.06 -74.61
C LEU A 66 -65.46 27.75 -73.33
N GLN A 67 -66.16 28.78 -72.87
CA GLN A 67 -65.84 29.47 -71.64
C GLN A 67 -66.06 28.58 -70.41
N GLU A 68 -67.19 27.86 -70.33
CA GLU A 68 -67.45 26.92 -69.25
C GLU A 68 -66.45 25.76 -69.20
N MET A 69 -66.10 25.20 -70.36
CA MET A 69 -65.06 24.19 -70.49
C MET A 69 -63.71 24.73 -70.03
N ALA A 70 -63.31 25.94 -70.46
CA ALA A 70 -62.08 26.57 -70.02
C ALA A 70 -62.05 26.79 -68.50
N ASP A 71 -63.15 27.27 -67.91
CA ASP A 71 -63.26 27.50 -66.46
C ASP A 71 -63.31 26.20 -65.66
N LYS A 72 -63.91 25.14 -66.22
CA LYS A 72 -63.89 23.79 -65.63
C LYS A 72 -62.47 23.21 -65.66
N THR A 73 -61.81 23.22 -66.81
CA THR A 73 -60.43 22.74 -66.95
C THR A 73 -59.48 23.52 -66.05
N LYS A 74 -59.64 24.84 -65.96
CA LYS A 74 -58.84 25.68 -65.06
C LYS A 74 -59.01 25.27 -63.59
N ARG A 75 -60.25 25.00 -63.15
CA ARG A 75 -60.53 24.52 -61.79
C ARG A 75 -59.91 23.15 -61.53
N GLU A 76 -60.07 22.21 -62.46
CA GLU A 76 -59.50 20.86 -62.35
C GLU A 76 -57.97 20.90 -62.28
N ILE A 77 -57.32 21.74 -63.09
CA ILE A 77 -55.86 21.94 -63.04
C ILE A 77 -55.43 22.46 -61.68
N TYR A 78 -56.10 23.49 -61.13
CA TYR A 78 -55.74 24.02 -59.82
C TYR A 78 -55.95 23.02 -58.69
N GLN A 79 -57.03 22.24 -58.73
CA GLN A 79 -57.30 21.18 -57.75
C GLN A 79 -56.22 20.09 -57.81
N ASN A 80 -55.89 19.61 -59.01
CA ASN A 80 -54.83 18.61 -59.18
C ASN A 80 -53.48 19.12 -58.67
N MET A 81 -53.14 20.38 -58.97
CA MET A 81 -51.89 21.00 -58.51
C MET A 81 -51.85 21.14 -56.99
N ASP A 82 -52.95 21.53 -56.36
CA ASP A 82 -53.06 21.62 -54.89
C ASP A 82 -52.93 20.23 -54.22
N ASP A 83 -53.55 19.20 -54.80
CA ASP A 83 -53.47 17.84 -54.30
C ASP A 83 -52.08 17.20 -54.48
N GLU A 84 -51.39 17.49 -55.59
CA GLU A 84 -49.99 17.10 -55.77
C GLU A 84 -49.08 17.83 -54.77
N MET A 85 -49.29 19.13 -54.59
CA MET A 85 -48.51 19.93 -53.63
C MET A 85 -48.67 19.40 -52.20
N LYS A 86 -49.89 19.08 -51.76
CA LYS A 86 -50.14 18.46 -50.45
C LYS A 86 -49.46 17.10 -50.32
N ARG A 87 -49.52 16.26 -51.36
CA ARG A 87 -48.87 14.94 -51.34
C ARG A 87 -47.35 15.06 -51.19
N GLU A 88 -46.71 15.95 -51.94
CA GLU A 88 -45.27 16.19 -51.83
C GLU A 88 -44.88 16.80 -50.48
N HIS A 89 -45.68 17.74 -49.95
CA HIS A 89 -45.46 18.29 -48.61
C HIS A 89 -45.51 17.21 -47.53
N LEU A 90 -46.55 16.38 -47.52
CA LEU A 90 -46.68 15.27 -46.55
C LEU A 90 -45.52 14.27 -46.68
N ALA A 91 -45.11 13.93 -47.91
CA ALA A 91 -43.97 13.07 -48.14
C ALA A 91 -42.66 13.70 -47.65
N ALA A 92 -42.46 15.01 -47.84
CA ALA A 92 -41.31 15.74 -47.34
C ALA A 92 -41.26 15.78 -45.81
N GLU A 93 -42.40 16.02 -45.15
CA GLU A 93 -42.54 15.98 -43.70
C GLU A 93 -42.21 14.61 -43.14
N GLN A 94 -42.74 13.53 -43.72
CA GLN A 94 -42.42 12.17 -43.31
C GLN A 94 -40.92 11.86 -43.44
N ARG A 95 -40.30 12.27 -44.56
CA ARG A 95 -38.84 12.15 -44.74
C ARG A 95 -38.07 12.93 -43.67
N MET A 96 -38.56 14.10 -43.25
CA MET A 96 -37.95 14.91 -42.21
C MET A 96 -38.11 14.26 -40.82
N VAL A 97 -39.31 13.78 -40.48
CA VAL A 97 -39.59 13.06 -39.23
C VAL A 97 -38.70 11.83 -39.10
N HIS A 98 -38.59 11.01 -40.15
CA HIS A 98 -37.72 9.82 -40.15
C HIS A 98 -36.24 10.19 -39.93
N ARG A 99 -35.77 11.27 -40.56
CA ARG A 99 -34.40 11.78 -40.35
C ARG A 99 -34.18 12.23 -38.91
N ILE A 100 -35.11 12.99 -38.34
CA ILE A 100 -35.04 13.44 -36.94
C ILE A 100 -35.05 12.24 -36.00
N GLN A 101 -35.93 11.27 -36.21
CA GLN A 101 -35.99 10.04 -35.41
C GLN A 101 -34.67 9.26 -35.47
N ARG A 102 -34.08 9.11 -36.66
CA ARG A 102 -32.76 8.48 -36.82
C ARG A 102 -31.68 9.21 -36.02
N ILE A 103 -31.59 10.53 -36.15
CA ILE A 103 -30.61 11.35 -35.41
C ILE A 103 -30.84 11.22 -33.89
N MET A 104 -32.10 11.22 -33.42
CA MET A 104 -32.40 11.02 -32.00
C MET A 104 -31.93 9.66 -31.48
N MET A 105 -32.10 8.59 -32.26
CA MET A 105 -31.62 7.25 -31.88
C MET A 105 -30.09 7.18 -31.85
N GLU A 106 -29.41 7.78 -32.84
CA GLU A 106 -27.95 7.86 -32.89
C GLU A 106 -27.41 8.65 -31.70
N CYS A 107 -27.96 9.83 -31.42
CA CYS A 107 -27.59 10.65 -30.27
C CYS A 107 -27.84 9.91 -28.94
N HIS A 108 -28.95 9.19 -28.82
CA HIS A 108 -29.23 8.38 -27.63
C HIS A 108 -28.19 7.26 -27.46
N ARG A 109 -27.82 6.57 -28.54
CA ARG A 109 -26.79 5.53 -28.53
C ARG A 109 -25.44 6.11 -28.10
N GLU A 110 -25.03 7.22 -28.69
CA GLU A 110 -23.79 7.92 -28.34
C GLU A 110 -23.78 8.39 -26.89
N LYS A 111 -24.90 8.92 -26.38
CA LYS A 111 -25.04 9.29 -24.97
C LYS A 111 -24.83 8.09 -24.05
N VAL A 112 -25.46 6.95 -24.34
CA VAL A 112 -25.31 5.73 -23.53
C VAL A 112 -23.87 5.23 -23.57
N GLU A 113 -23.24 5.24 -24.74
CA GLU A 113 -21.84 4.86 -24.92
C GLU A 113 -20.88 5.79 -24.17
N ALA A 114 -21.09 7.10 -24.25
CA ALA A 114 -20.32 8.10 -23.52
C ALA A 114 -20.45 7.93 -21.99
N VAL A 115 -21.66 7.71 -21.48
CA VAL A 115 -21.89 7.45 -20.04
C VAL A 115 -21.22 6.15 -19.61
N LYS A 116 -21.28 5.10 -20.43
CA LYS A 116 -20.62 3.82 -20.14
C LYS A 116 -19.10 3.99 -20.06
N ASN A 117 -18.52 4.72 -21.02
CA ASN A 117 -17.08 4.98 -21.06
C ASN A 117 -16.63 5.86 -19.89
N ALA A 118 -17.37 6.92 -19.56
CA ALA A 118 -17.09 7.76 -18.39
C ALA A 118 -17.12 6.95 -17.09
N ARG A 119 -18.13 6.10 -16.89
CA ARG A 119 -18.21 5.20 -15.72
C ARG A 119 -17.08 4.17 -15.68
N ALA A 120 -16.62 3.68 -16.82
CA ALA A 120 -15.50 2.75 -16.89
C ALA A 120 -14.19 3.45 -16.47
N GLU A 121 -13.97 4.68 -16.94
CA GLU A 121 -12.80 5.48 -16.55
C GLU A 121 -12.84 5.86 -15.07
N GLU A 122 -13.99 6.29 -14.54
CA GLU A 122 -14.17 6.55 -13.11
C GLU A 122 -13.83 5.32 -12.25
N ARG A 123 -14.28 4.14 -12.66
CA ARG A 123 -13.95 2.88 -11.96
C ARG A 123 -12.46 2.58 -11.99
N LYS A 124 -11.81 2.80 -13.14
CA LYS A 124 -10.37 2.59 -13.30
C LYS A 124 -9.58 3.53 -12.40
N VAL A 125 -9.91 4.82 -12.40
CA VAL A 125 -9.28 5.83 -11.53
C VAL A 125 -9.51 5.50 -10.05
N ALA A 126 -10.72 5.09 -9.67
CA ALA A 126 -11.03 4.67 -8.30
C ALA A 126 -10.21 3.43 -7.88
N GLN A 127 -10.04 2.46 -8.78
CA GLN A 127 -9.24 1.26 -8.54
C GLN A 127 -7.76 1.59 -8.39
N GLU A 128 -7.22 2.46 -9.25
CA GLU A 128 -5.83 2.93 -9.18
C GLU A 128 -5.58 3.70 -7.87
N ALA A 129 -6.50 4.58 -7.47
CA ALA A 129 -6.43 5.30 -6.20
C ALA A 129 -6.48 4.35 -4.99
N LEU A 130 -7.36 3.34 -5.02
CA LEU A 130 -7.43 2.32 -3.97
C LEU A 130 -6.13 1.52 -3.88
N GLN A 131 -5.57 1.12 -5.03
CA GLN A 131 -4.30 0.38 -5.07
C GLN A 131 -3.15 1.23 -4.56
N ALA A 132 -3.06 2.51 -4.95
CA ALA A 132 -2.05 3.44 -4.45
C ALA A 132 -2.17 3.61 -2.92
N GLN A 133 -3.39 3.76 -2.40
CA GLN A 133 -3.63 3.83 -0.96
C GLN A 133 -3.22 2.55 -0.24
N LYS A 134 -3.56 1.38 -0.79
CA LYS A 134 -3.16 0.08 -0.24
C LYS A 134 -1.64 -0.07 -0.19
N SER A 135 -0.94 0.29 -1.27
CA SER A 135 0.52 0.26 -1.32
C SER A 135 1.14 1.19 -0.28
N LYS A 136 0.63 2.43 -0.17
CA LYS A 136 1.08 3.40 0.84
C LYS A 136 0.83 2.90 2.27
N ALA A 137 -0.34 2.32 2.54
CA ALA A 137 -0.66 1.75 3.85
C ALA A 137 0.26 0.58 4.19
N MET A 138 0.55 -0.30 3.22
CA MET A 138 1.50 -1.40 3.39
C MET A 138 2.91 -0.88 3.68
N GLU A 139 3.37 0.14 2.95
CA GLU A 139 4.68 0.76 3.19
C GLU A 139 4.76 1.37 4.58
N VAL A 140 3.72 2.08 5.04
CA VAL A 140 3.64 2.61 6.40
C VAL A 140 3.68 1.49 7.45
N LEU A 141 2.95 0.40 7.23
CA LEU A 141 2.96 -0.75 8.14
C LEU A 141 4.34 -1.40 8.22
N VAL A 142 5.00 -1.61 7.07
CA VAL A 142 6.34 -2.21 7.01
C VAL A 142 7.38 -1.30 7.67
N THR A 143 7.36 0.00 7.35
CA THR A 143 8.31 0.97 7.94
C THR A 143 8.10 1.10 9.45
N THR A 144 6.86 1.22 9.91
CA THR A 144 6.51 1.28 11.33
C THR A 144 6.87 -0.03 12.05
N GLY A 145 6.60 -1.18 11.44
CA GLY A 145 7.01 -2.47 11.99
C GLY A 145 8.54 -2.61 12.10
N MET A 146 9.27 -2.11 11.10
CA MET A 146 10.73 -2.11 11.10
C MET A 146 11.32 -1.18 12.17
N THR A 147 10.71 -0.01 12.42
CA THR A 147 11.13 0.88 13.51
C THR A 147 10.82 0.26 14.87
N ILE A 148 9.62 -0.29 15.07
CA ILE A 148 9.26 -0.94 16.35
C ILE A 148 10.21 -2.10 16.67
N THR A 149 10.49 -2.96 15.69
CA THR A 149 11.42 -4.08 15.89
C THR A 149 12.85 -3.62 16.16
N LYS A 150 13.31 -2.55 15.49
CA LYS A 150 14.62 -1.93 15.78
C LYS A 150 14.67 -1.34 17.18
N ASP A 151 13.63 -0.65 17.61
CA ASP A 151 13.54 -0.04 18.94
C ASP A 151 13.46 -1.12 20.03
N GLN A 152 12.69 -2.18 19.82
CA GLN A 152 12.65 -3.34 20.71
C GLN A 152 14.02 -4.02 20.83
N LYS A 153 14.72 -4.22 19.71
CA LYS A 153 16.06 -4.82 19.70
C LYS A 153 17.06 -3.95 20.45
N THR A 154 17.08 -2.64 20.18
CA THR A 154 17.99 -1.71 20.87
C THR A 154 17.70 -1.62 22.37
N ASN A 155 16.43 -1.63 22.77
CA ASN A 155 16.04 -1.69 24.19
C ASN A 155 16.48 -3.02 24.84
N ALA A 156 16.26 -4.15 24.18
CA ALA A 156 16.73 -5.46 24.66
C ALA A 156 18.26 -5.51 24.79
N ASP A 157 19.00 -4.97 23.82
CA ASP A 157 20.46 -4.89 23.85
C ASP A 157 20.95 -3.99 25.02
N GLN A 158 20.27 -2.87 25.27
CA GLN A 158 20.57 -2.01 26.42
C GLN A 158 20.31 -2.71 27.75
N LEU A 159 19.18 -3.42 27.87
CA LEU A 159 18.82 -4.19 29.06
C LEU A 159 19.81 -5.33 29.31
N LEU A 160 20.24 -6.03 28.26
CA LEU A 160 21.26 -7.08 28.33
C LEU A 160 22.59 -6.53 28.86
N LYS A 161 23.07 -5.41 28.30
CA LYS A 161 24.29 -4.74 28.77
C LYS A 161 24.18 -4.27 30.22
N ALA A 162 23.02 -3.73 30.62
CA ALA A 162 22.78 -3.33 32.01
C ALA A 162 22.84 -4.52 32.96
N LYS A 163 22.24 -5.66 32.57
CA LYS A 163 22.25 -6.90 33.36
C LYS A 163 23.63 -7.54 33.43
N GLU A 164 24.38 -7.52 32.34
CA GLU A 164 25.77 -7.97 32.30
C GLU A 164 26.66 -7.13 33.24
N HIS A 165 26.50 -5.80 33.20
CA HIS A 165 27.21 -4.91 34.11
C HIS A 165 26.84 -5.18 35.58
N GLU A 166 25.55 -5.30 35.89
CA GLU A 166 25.06 -5.64 37.23
C GLU A 166 25.66 -6.98 37.72
N MET A 167 25.66 -8.01 36.88
CA MET A 167 26.25 -9.32 37.20
C MET A 167 27.76 -9.23 37.44
N ASN A 168 28.48 -8.46 36.62
CA ASN A 168 29.92 -8.25 36.79
C ASN A 168 30.25 -7.53 38.10
N VAL A 169 29.43 -6.56 38.52
CA VAL A 169 29.56 -5.89 39.82
C VAL A 169 29.36 -6.89 40.96
N TYR A 170 28.31 -7.70 40.93
CA TYR A 170 28.08 -8.73 41.95
C TYR A 170 29.20 -9.76 42.00
N TYR A 171 29.68 -10.21 40.84
CA TYR A 171 30.83 -11.11 40.75
C TYR A 171 32.08 -10.50 41.38
N GLY A 172 32.38 -9.23 41.07
CA GLY A 172 33.52 -8.51 41.64
C GLY A 172 33.41 -8.27 43.15
N ILE A 173 32.20 -8.11 43.70
CA ILE A 173 31.96 -8.06 45.14
C ILE A 173 32.22 -9.44 45.77
N ALA A 174 31.62 -10.49 45.22
CA ALA A 174 31.79 -11.86 45.75
C ALA A 174 33.25 -12.34 45.68
N GLN A 175 33.98 -11.98 44.62
CA GLN A 175 35.39 -12.32 44.49
C GLN A 175 36.26 -11.58 45.53
N ARG A 176 35.99 -10.29 45.78
CA ARG A 176 36.67 -9.52 46.83
C ARG A 176 36.38 -10.08 48.22
N GLN A 177 35.11 -10.37 48.52
CA GLN A 177 34.73 -11.01 49.79
C GLN A 177 35.47 -12.34 49.99
N ARG A 178 35.55 -13.19 48.96
CA ARG A 178 36.31 -14.44 49.05
C ARG A 178 37.81 -14.18 49.28
N GLN A 179 38.41 -13.17 48.65
CA GLN A 179 39.81 -12.80 48.90
C GLN A 179 40.01 -12.28 50.33
N GLU A 180 39.10 -11.44 50.82
CA GLU A 180 39.10 -10.91 52.19
C GLU A 180 38.96 -12.06 53.21
N GLU A 181 38.01 -12.98 53.02
CA GLU A 181 37.84 -14.17 53.86
C GLU A 181 39.11 -15.04 53.91
N VAL A 182 39.73 -15.30 52.75
CA VAL A 182 40.99 -16.06 52.69
C VAL A 182 42.11 -15.31 53.40
N GLN A 183 42.19 -13.99 53.24
CA GLN A 183 43.23 -13.17 53.88
C GLN A 183 43.04 -13.09 55.40
N GLU A 184 41.80 -12.98 55.89
CA GLU A 184 41.48 -13.06 57.32
C GLU A 184 41.89 -14.41 57.91
N VAL A 185 41.56 -15.52 57.23
CA VAL A 185 41.96 -16.88 57.66
C VAL A 185 43.48 -17.02 57.69
N LEU A 186 44.20 -16.47 56.70
CA LEU A 186 45.67 -16.48 56.69
C LEU A 186 46.25 -15.66 57.85
N GLN A 187 45.72 -14.47 58.13
CA GLN A 187 46.18 -13.65 59.25
C GLN A 187 45.90 -14.31 60.61
N GLU A 188 44.77 -14.98 60.76
CA GLU A 188 44.46 -15.71 61.99
C GLU A 188 45.36 -16.94 62.17
N ALA A 189 45.64 -17.67 61.08
CA ALA A 189 46.62 -18.75 61.07
C ALA A 189 48.04 -18.26 61.42
N GLU A 190 48.43 -17.07 60.94
CA GLU A 190 49.73 -16.47 61.27
C GLU A 190 49.81 -16.07 62.74
N LYS A 191 48.79 -15.41 63.30
CA LYS A 191 48.73 -15.06 64.73
C LYS A 191 48.82 -16.30 65.63
N THR A 192 48.05 -17.33 65.31
CA THR A 192 48.06 -18.59 66.07
C THR A 192 49.42 -19.29 65.97
N HIS A 193 50.06 -19.28 64.80
CA HIS A 193 51.42 -19.80 64.63
C HIS A 193 52.44 -19.00 65.44
N GLN A 194 52.38 -17.67 65.41
CA GLN A 194 53.27 -16.79 66.16
C GLN A 194 53.11 -16.97 67.68
N ALA A 195 51.88 -17.11 68.16
CA ALA A 195 51.61 -17.41 69.57
C ALA A 195 52.17 -18.79 69.98
N THR A 196 52.06 -19.78 69.10
CA THR A 196 52.61 -21.13 69.33
C THR A 196 54.15 -21.09 69.37
N LEU A 197 54.77 -20.37 68.44
CA LEU A 197 56.22 -20.13 68.43
C LEU A 197 56.69 -19.43 69.70
N GLY A 198 55.99 -18.39 70.15
CA GLY A 198 56.29 -17.70 71.40
C GLY A 198 56.28 -18.64 72.61
N ASN A 199 55.27 -19.50 72.72
CA ASN A 199 55.17 -20.50 73.79
C ASN A 199 56.35 -21.50 73.77
N VAL A 200 56.72 -21.98 72.57
CA VAL A 200 57.87 -22.88 72.41
C VAL A 200 59.18 -22.17 72.77
N MET A 201 59.33 -20.90 72.38
CA MET A 201 60.50 -20.09 72.72
C MET A 201 60.62 -19.86 74.23
N ASP A 202 59.51 -19.55 74.92
CA ASP A 202 59.48 -19.40 76.37
C ASP A 202 59.87 -20.71 77.08
N LYS A 203 59.36 -21.85 76.61
CA LYS A 203 59.77 -23.18 77.11
C LYS A 203 61.25 -23.43 76.92
N LEU A 204 61.81 -23.08 75.76
CA LEU A 204 63.23 -23.24 75.48
C LEU A 204 64.11 -22.37 76.39
N VAL A 205 63.73 -21.10 76.59
CA VAL A 205 64.44 -20.19 77.50
C VAL A 205 64.39 -20.71 78.94
N ASN A 206 63.24 -21.22 79.38
CA ASN A 206 63.09 -21.81 80.70
C ASN A 206 63.98 -23.05 80.89
N THR A 207 63.95 -24.01 79.94
CA THR A 207 64.79 -25.21 80.03
C THR A 207 66.29 -24.88 79.94
N GLN A 208 66.66 -23.86 79.16
CA GLN A 208 68.03 -23.36 79.13
C GLN A 208 68.45 -22.71 80.46
N GLY A 209 67.54 -21.98 81.11
CA GLY A 209 67.74 -21.44 82.46
C GLY A 209 67.91 -22.54 83.52
N GLU A 210 67.09 -23.60 83.45
CA GLU A 210 67.22 -24.80 84.28
C GLU A 210 68.57 -25.49 84.05
N LEU A 211 68.98 -25.68 82.80
CA LEU A 211 70.28 -26.26 82.41
C LEU A 211 71.46 -25.45 82.98
N LEU A 212 71.41 -24.12 82.89
CA LEU A 212 72.44 -23.25 83.48
C LEU A 212 72.48 -23.35 85.00
N SER A 213 71.33 -23.50 85.66
CA SER A 213 71.25 -23.72 87.11
C SER A 213 71.89 -25.04 87.50
N ILE A 214 71.56 -26.12 86.79
CA ILE A 214 72.16 -27.45 87.00
C ILE A 214 73.67 -27.40 86.76
N ALA A 215 74.12 -26.76 85.68
CA ALA A 215 75.55 -26.60 85.39
C ALA A 215 76.30 -25.86 86.51
N LYS A 216 75.70 -24.80 87.08
CA LYS A 216 76.25 -24.11 88.26
C LYS A 216 76.31 -25.01 89.48
N GLN A 217 75.25 -25.76 89.78
CA GLN A 217 75.24 -26.72 90.89
C GLN A 217 76.31 -27.80 90.72
N LEU A 218 76.48 -28.32 89.50
CA LEU A 218 77.50 -29.31 89.17
C LEU A 218 78.92 -28.75 89.34
N GLY A 219 79.14 -27.49 88.97
CA GLY A 219 80.39 -26.77 89.21
C GLY A 219 80.70 -26.63 90.70
N ILE A 220 79.70 -26.28 91.51
CA ILE A 220 79.85 -26.22 92.98
C ILE A 220 80.15 -27.62 93.55
N MET A 221 79.42 -28.66 93.13
CA MET A 221 79.67 -30.04 93.58
C MET A 221 81.06 -30.55 93.17
N THR A 222 81.55 -30.18 91.99
CA THR A 222 82.90 -30.52 91.54
C THR A 222 83.95 -29.86 92.44
N ASN A 223 83.79 -28.58 92.75
CA ASN A 223 84.70 -27.89 93.67
C ASN A 223 84.69 -28.50 95.09
N TRP A 224 83.51 -28.86 95.61
CA TRP A 224 83.40 -29.56 96.89
C TRP A 224 84.07 -30.93 96.87
N LYS A 225 83.90 -31.67 95.77
CA LYS A 225 84.57 -32.95 95.57
C LYS A 225 86.08 -32.78 95.57
N ASP A 226 86.61 -31.80 94.84
CA ASP A 226 88.05 -31.58 94.74
C ASP A 226 88.65 -31.11 96.08
N PHE A 227 87.96 -30.22 96.80
CA PHE A 227 88.34 -29.81 98.16
C PHE A 227 88.39 -31.00 99.14
N LEU A 228 87.35 -31.85 99.15
CA LEU A 228 87.31 -33.03 100.00
C LEU A 228 88.40 -34.05 99.62
N GLU A 229 88.71 -34.18 98.33
CA GLU A 229 89.77 -35.06 97.86
C GLU A 229 91.15 -34.53 98.29
N GLU A 230 91.36 -33.20 98.28
CA GLU A 230 92.57 -32.56 98.81
C GLU A 230 92.74 -32.78 100.31
N GLU A 231 91.70 -32.53 101.13
CA GLU A 231 91.75 -32.83 102.58
C GLU A 231 91.97 -34.32 102.87
N LEU A 232 91.36 -35.21 102.07
CA LEU A 232 91.58 -36.65 102.21
C LEU A 232 93.04 -37.02 101.89
N GLN A 233 93.66 -36.33 100.93
CA GLN A 233 95.06 -36.57 100.56
C GLN A 233 96.03 -36.00 101.60
N GLU A 234 95.71 -34.84 102.18
CA GLU A 234 96.44 -34.28 103.32
C GLU A 234 96.36 -35.18 104.55
N THR A 235 95.16 -35.67 104.90
CA THR A 235 95.00 -36.63 106.00
C THR A 235 95.70 -37.94 105.71
N ARG A 236 95.64 -38.46 104.48
CA ARG A 236 96.43 -39.64 104.05
C ARG A 236 97.93 -39.39 104.24
N ALA A 237 98.46 -38.23 103.83
CA ALA A 237 99.87 -37.89 104.02
C ALA A 237 100.24 -37.77 105.51
N ALA A 238 99.37 -37.20 106.34
CA ALA A 238 99.56 -37.08 107.79
C ALA A 238 99.56 -38.46 108.49
N PHE A 239 98.60 -39.34 108.16
CA PHE A 239 98.55 -40.70 108.67
C PHE A 239 99.80 -41.49 108.24
N GLN A 240 100.22 -41.37 106.98
CA GLN A 240 101.44 -42.02 106.50
C GLN A 240 102.67 -41.52 107.27
N LYS A 241 102.75 -40.22 107.55
CA LYS A 241 103.82 -39.62 108.36
C LYS A 241 103.81 -40.14 109.81
N TYR A 242 102.64 -40.26 110.43
CA TYR A 242 102.48 -40.83 111.78
C TYR A 242 102.90 -42.30 111.84
N ILE A 243 102.48 -43.11 110.85
CA ILE A 243 102.84 -44.52 110.76
C ILE A 243 104.35 -44.66 110.61
N ASN A 244 104.96 -43.89 109.70
CA ASN A 244 106.40 -43.90 109.49
C ASN A 244 107.19 -43.47 110.74
N TYR A 245 106.67 -42.52 111.53
CA TYR A 245 107.30 -42.07 112.78
C TYR A 245 107.17 -43.09 113.92
N THR A 246 105.98 -43.66 114.11
CA THR A 246 105.67 -44.54 115.25
C THR A 246 106.19 -45.97 115.04
N PHE A 247 106.25 -46.41 113.79
CA PHE A 247 106.67 -47.76 113.41
C PHE A 247 107.76 -47.73 112.34
N PRO A 248 108.99 -47.28 112.67
CA PRO A 248 110.09 -47.16 111.70
C PRO A 248 110.59 -48.50 111.12
N LYS A 249 110.10 -49.63 111.65
CA LYS A 249 110.38 -50.98 111.12
C LYS A 249 109.38 -51.42 110.04
N LEU A 250 108.30 -50.67 109.80
CA LEU A 250 107.36 -50.96 108.72
C LEU A 250 107.93 -50.41 107.39
N SER A 251 108.12 -51.30 106.42
CA SER A 251 108.53 -50.93 105.07
C SER A 251 107.44 -50.05 104.40
N PRO A 252 107.82 -49.07 103.55
CA PRO A 252 106.86 -48.26 102.81
C PRO A 252 105.82 -49.13 102.08
N GLY A 253 104.54 -48.81 102.22
CA GLY A 253 103.41 -49.52 101.59
C GLY A 253 102.73 -50.61 102.42
N HIS A 254 103.32 -51.06 103.54
CA HIS A 254 102.69 -52.11 104.38
C HIS A 254 101.42 -51.64 105.13
N ALA A 255 101.20 -50.33 105.22
CA ALA A 255 100.04 -49.75 105.90
C ALA A 255 99.00 -49.15 104.94
N ASP A 256 99.17 -49.32 103.62
CA ASP A 256 98.30 -48.72 102.60
C ASP A 256 96.87 -49.31 102.60
N PHE A 257 96.66 -50.44 103.27
CA PHE A 257 95.33 -51.01 103.46
C PHE A 257 94.44 -50.19 104.40
N ILE A 258 95.02 -49.34 105.25
CA ILE A 258 94.27 -48.53 106.23
C ILE A 258 93.52 -47.39 105.52
N LEU A 259 94.08 -46.84 104.42
CA LEU A 259 93.49 -45.78 103.60
C LEU A 259 93.74 -46.03 102.08
N PRO A 260 93.03 -46.99 101.45
CA PRO A 260 93.26 -47.41 100.06
C PRO A 260 93.09 -46.27 99.05
N GLU A 261 93.96 -46.20 98.04
CA GLU A 261 93.80 -45.22 96.95
C GLU A 261 92.46 -45.40 96.22
N ARG A 262 91.86 -44.26 95.83
CA ARG A 262 90.63 -44.28 95.04
C ARG A 262 90.95 -44.74 93.62
N LYS A 263 90.11 -45.62 93.04
CA LYS A 263 90.22 -46.02 91.63
C LYS A 263 90.02 -44.78 90.75
N LYS A 264 90.97 -44.47 89.86
CA LYS A 264 90.83 -43.36 88.89
C LYS A 264 89.54 -43.53 88.08
N THR A 265 88.92 -42.41 87.76
CA THR A 265 87.69 -42.34 86.95
C THR A 265 87.86 -43.18 85.68
N PRO A 266 86.94 -44.11 85.35
CA PRO A 266 87.04 -44.93 84.14
C PRO A 266 87.05 -44.04 82.89
N SER A 267 87.96 -44.31 81.95
CA SER A 267 88.18 -43.52 80.72
C SER A 267 86.97 -43.40 79.77
N ASN A 268 85.85 -44.06 80.09
CA ASN A 268 84.64 -44.09 79.26
C ASN A 268 83.72 -42.87 79.47
N LEU A 269 84.08 -41.95 80.37
CA LEU A 269 83.30 -40.74 80.69
C LEU A 269 83.97 -39.43 80.22
N VAL A 270 85.07 -39.52 79.45
CA VAL A 270 85.64 -38.34 78.79
C VAL A 270 84.82 -38.06 77.54
N ILE A 271 83.91 -37.09 77.63
CA ILE A 271 83.15 -36.57 76.49
C ILE A 271 84.16 -35.87 75.56
N LYS A 272 84.28 -36.33 74.31
CA LYS A 272 85.00 -35.60 73.26
C LYS A 272 84.13 -34.41 72.86
N GLU A 273 84.59 -33.20 73.13
CA GLU A 273 83.84 -31.95 72.91
C GLU A 273 83.68 -31.52 71.45
N ASN A 274 84.11 -32.29 70.45
CA ASN A 274 84.08 -31.82 69.05
C ASN A 274 83.14 -32.63 68.17
N GLU A 275 82.19 -31.88 67.59
CA GLU A 275 81.36 -32.16 66.40
C GLU A 275 80.02 -32.88 66.60
N ILE A 276 79.08 -32.18 67.24
CA ILE A 276 77.66 -32.23 66.84
C ILE A 276 77.30 -30.85 66.28
N THR A 277 77.49 -30.69 64.97
CA THR A 277 76.78 -29.69 64.17
C THR A 277 75.95 -30.48 63.17
N LEU A 278 74.65 -30.53 63.41
CA LEU A 278 73.63 -31.01 62.47
C LEU A 278 73.00 -29.79 61.80
N GLU A 279 72.92 -29.83 60.48
CA GLU A 279 72.00 -29.06 59.64
C GLU A 279 70.53 -29.27 60.06
#